data_AF-A0A8X6VFI1-F1
#
_entry.id   AF-A0A8X6VFI1-F1
#
_cell.length_a   1.000
_cell.length_b   1.000
_cell.length_c   1.000
_cell.angle_alpha   90.00
_cell.angle_beta   90.00
_cell.angle_gamma   90.00
#
_symmetry.space_group_name_H-M   'P 1'
#
loop_
_entity.id
_entity.type
_entity.pdbx_description
1 polymer ?
#
loop_
_entity_poly.entity_id
_entity_poly.type
_entity_poly.pdbx_seq_one_letter_code
_entity_poly.pdbx_strand_id
1 'polypeptide(L)'
;MSKFLLHCDSGYLPTTEKNDWRRIPAHYEPLPEFEAVFSDESLFQLCPDDHRRRIWRRPGLRADPAFTIVCRTGPQPEVMVWSAVSFDCWISLVVIRDLLTAQRFIDDILRIVLLPFILQYLGLIF
;
A
#
# COMPACT_ATOMS: atom_id res chain seq x y z
N MET A 1 -2.83 -10.58 16.96
CA MET A 1 -3.02 -10.79 15.51
C MET A 1 -3.19 -9.43 14.87
N SER A 2 -2.13 -8.89 14.26
CA SER A 2 -2.15 -7.56 13.66
C SER A 2 -2.82 -7.65 12.29
N LYS A 3 -3.97 -7.00 12.12
CA LYS A 3 -4.61 -6.80 10.81
C LYS A 3 -3.80 -5.74 10.08
N PHE A 4 -3.00 -6.15 9.10
CA PHE A 4 -2.59 -5.23 8.04
C PHE A 4 -3.83 -5.01 7.16
N LEU A 5 -4.54 -3.91 7.43
CA LEU A 5 -5.60 -3.45 6.55
C LEU A 5 -4.90 -2.76 5.36
N LEU A 6 -4.70 -3.49 4.27
CA LEU A 6 -4.38 -2.87 2.99
C LEU A 6 -5.62 -2.08 2.58
N HIS A 7 -5.62 -0.77 2.85
CA HIS A 7 -6.60 0.12 2.27
C HIS A 7 -6.18 0.34 0.82
N CYS A 8 -6.74 -0.46 -0.08
CA CYS A 8 -6.62 -0.24 -1.52
C CYS A 8 -7.32 1.08 -1.83
N ASP A 9 -6.55 2.14 -2.07
CA ASP A 9 -7.07 3.43 -2.52
C ASP A 9 -7.62 3.27 -3.95
N SER A 10 -8.88 2.83 -4.02
CA SER A 10 -9.73 2.87 -5.22
C SER A 10 -10.11 4.32 -5.56
N GLY A 11 -9.17 5.26 -5.51
CA GLY A 11 -9.41 6.70 -5.65
C GLY A 11 -9.24 7.23 -7.06
N TYR A 12 -8.40 6.61 -7.88
CA TYR A 12 -7.83 7.29 -9.07
C TYR A 12 -8.44 6.92 -10.43
N LEU A 13 -9.33 5.93 -10.52
CA LEU A 13 -9.99 5.60 -11.79
C LEU A 13 -11.32 6.37 -11.97
N PRO A 14 -11.55 7.05 -13.10
CA PRO A 14 -12.86 7.61 -13.45
C PRO A 14 -13.94 6.53 -13.41
N THR A 15 -15.14 6.88 -12.95
CA THR A 15 -16.25 5.94 -12.66
C THR A 15 -16.67 5.04 -13.83
N THR A 16 -16.33 5.41 -15.07
CA THR A 16 -16.57 4.61 -16.28
C THR A 16 -15.58 3.46 -16.44
N GLU A 17 -14.27 3.73 -16.35
CA GLU A 17 -13.23 2.69 -16.32
C GLU A 17 -13.42 1.76 -15.13
N LYS A 18 -13.94 2.30 -14.01
CA LYS A 18 -14.25 1.47 -12.84
C LYS A 18 -15.32 0.41 -13.10
N ASN A 19 -16.34 0.78 -13.86
CA ASN A 19 -17.41 -0.15 -14.21
C ASN A 19 -16.99 -1.09 -15.33
N ASP A 20 -16.07 -0.68 -16.20
CA ASP A 20 -15.54 -1.54 -17.25
C ASP A 20 -14.65 -2.64 -16.66
N TRP A 21 -13.71 -2.37 -15.73
CA TRP A 21 -12.95 -3.45 -15.09
C TRP A 21 -13.84 -4.42 -14.30
N ARG A 22 -14.93 -3.93 -13.69
CA ARG A 22 -15.94 -4.78 -13.03
C ARG A 22 -16.68 -5.70 -14.00
N ARG A 23 -16.73 -5.33 -15.28
CA ARG A 23 -17.39 -6.05 -16.38
C ARG A 23 -16.43 -6.92 -17.19
N ILE A 24 -15.11 -6.85 -16.95
CA ILE A 24 -14.09 -7.76 -17.52
C ILE A 24 -13.96 -9.07 -16.70
N PRO A 25 -15.03 -9.72 -16.21
CA PRO A 25 -14.98 -11.17 -16.03
C PRO A 25 -15.98 -11.82 -16.97
N ALA A 26 -15.60 -12.01 -18.24
CA ALA A 26 -16.35 -12.86 -19.17
C ALA A 26 -15.55 -13.41 -20.37
N HIS A 27 -14.36 -12.87 -20.65
CA HIS A 27 -13.57 -13.27 -21.84
C HIS A 27 -12.19 -13.82 -21.55
N TYR A 28 -11.74 -13.77 -20.30
CA TYR A 28 -10.59 -14.51 -19.82
C TYR A 28 -11.09 -15.60 -18.89
N GLU A 29 -10.61 -16.84 -19.09
CA GLU A 29 -10.78 -17.87 -18.08
C GLU A 29 -10.21 -17.32 -16.77
N PRO A 30 -11.00 -17.24 -15.69
CA PRO A 30 -10.52 -16.71 -14.43
C PRO A 30 -9.34 -17.58 -13.99
N LEU A 31 -8.17 -16.97 -13.83
CA LEU A 31 -7.08 -17.62 -13.13
C LEU A 31 -7.62 -18.04 -11.76
N PRO A 32 -7.28 -19.25 -11.27
CA PRO A 32 -7.60 -19.60 -9.90
C PRO A 32 -7.09 -18.47 -9.00
N GLU A 33 -7.91 -17.98 -8.06
CA GLU A 33 -7.54 -16.89 -7.15
C GLU A 33 -6.23 -17.16 -6.38
N PHE A 34 -5.85 -18.44 -6.30
CA PHE A 34 -4.63 -18.97 -5.72
C PHE A 34 -3.34 -18.66 -6.52
N GLU A 35 -3.46 -18.34 -7.81
CA GLU A 35 -2.34 -18.12 -8.73
C GLU A 35 -1.98 -16.64 -8.91
N ALA A 36 -2.88 -15.71 -8.54
CA ALA A 36 -2.64 -14.29 -8.69
C ALA A 36 -1.69 -13.73 -7.61
N VAL A 37 -0.75 -12.88 -8.03
CA VAL A 37 0.13 -12.12 -7.13
C VAL A 37 -0.31 -10.67 -7.11
N PHE A 38 -0.67 -10.16 -5.93
CA PHE A 38 -0.98 -8.75 -5.70
C PHE A 38 0.26 -8.04 -5.20
N SER A 39 0.64 -6.92 -5.82
CA SER A 39 1.69 -6.04 -5.29
C SER A 39 1.21 -4.61 -5.15
N ASP A 40 1.82 -3.88 -4.22
CA ASP A 40 1.57 -2.45 -4.08
C ASP A 40 2.78 -1.74 -3.48
N GLU A 41 2.84 -0.43 -3.70
CA GLU A 41 3.74 0.50 -3.04
C GLU A 41 3.00 1.27 -1.95
N SER A 42 3.60 1.38 -0.77
CA SER A 42 3.05 2.16 0.32
C SER A 42 4.10 3.07 0.95
N LEU A 43 3.70 4.29 1.28
CA LEU A 43 4.53 5.31 1.91
C LEU A 43 4.17 5.41 3.39
N PHE A 44 5.10 5.04 4.27
CA PHE A 44 4.91 5.05 5.72
C PHE A 44 5.56 6.27 6.34
N GLN A 45 4.77 7.09 7.04
CA GLN A 45 5.28 8.19 7.85
C GLN A 45 5.95 7.64 9.11
N LEU A 46 7.22 7.99 9.35
CA LEU A 46 7.96 7.52 10.52
C LEU A 46 7.58 8.24 11.80
N CYS A 47 7.14 9.49 11.66
CA CYS A 47 6.55 10.27 12.73
C CYS A 47 5.19 10.75 12.23
N PRO A 48 4.16 9.89 12.27
CA PRO A 48 2.82 10.29 11.90
C PRO A 48 2.37 11.32 12.92
N ASP A 49 2.46 12.59 12.55
CA ASP A 49 1.84 13.66 13.30
C ASP A 49 0.34 13.51 13.07
N ASP A 50 -0.34 12.79 13.97
CA ASP A 50 -1.81 12.73 13.99
C ASP A 50 -2.43 14.11 14.33
N HIS A 51 -1.58 15.15 14.43
CA HIS A 51 -1.85 16.51 14.86
C HIS A 51 -2.54 16.55 16.22
N ARG A 52 -2.47 15.45 16.99
CA ARG A 52 -3.29 15.22 18.16
C ARG A 52 -2.41 15.17 19.39
N ARG A 53 -2.25 16.33 20.05
CA ARG A 53 -1.76 16.35 21.44
C ARG A 53 -2.72 15.55 22.32
N ARG A 54 -2.28 14.36 22.74
CA ARG A 54 -3.02 13.50 23.69
C ARG A 54 -2.87 14.07 25.08
N ILE A 55 -3.86 14.85 25.49
CA ILE A 55 -3.97 15.43 26.83
C ILE A 55 -5.24 14.82 27.45
N TRP A 56 -5.17 14.38 28.70
CA TRP A 56 -6.37 14.00 29.44
C TRP A 56 -7.29 15.22 29.56
N ARG A 57 -8.52 15.13 29.06
CA ARG A 57 -9.51 16.22 29.10
C ARG A 57 -10.83 15.70 29.64
N ARG A 58 -11.59 16.60 30.26
CA ARG A 58 -12.99 16.34 30.59
C ARG A 58 -13.79 16.13 29.30
N PRO A 59 -14.82 15.26 29.29
CA PRO A 59 -15.72 15.10 28.15
C PRO A 59 -16.27 16.46 27.68
N GLY A 60 -16.29 16.69 26.36
CA GLY A 60 -16.81 17.93 25.76
C GLY A 60 -15.77 18.96 25.29
N LEU A 61 -14.53 18.94 25.80
CA LEU A 61 -13.49 19.94 25.49
C LEU A 61 -12.60 19.59 24.29
N ARG A 62 -13.09 18.74 23.38
CA ARG A 62 -12.29 18.16 22.30
C ARG A 62 -12.09 19.11 21.12
N ALA A 63 -13.06 19.98 20.87
CA ALA A 63 -13.07 20.94 19.77
C ALA A 63 -12.88 22.39 20.22
N ASP A 64 -12.60 22.62 21.51
CA ASP A 64 -12.40 23.96 22.04
C ASP A 64 -11.07 24.55 21.51
N PRO A 65 -11.12 25.65 20.75
CA PRO A 65 -9.95 26.25 20.14
C PRO A 65 -8.93 26.76 21.16
N ALA A 66 -9.35 27.07 22.40
CA ALA A 66 -8.44 27.44 23.49
C ALA A 66 -7.50 26.29 23.88
N PHE A 67 -7.85 25.05 23.52
CA PHE A 67 -7.07 23.87 23.80
C PHE A 67 -6.56 23.17 22.53
N THR A 68 -6.65 23.78 21.35
CA THR A 68 -6.06 23.25 20.11
C THR A 68 -4.91 24.14 19.65
N ILE A 69 -3.78 23.55 19.28
CA ILE A 69 -2.66 24.27 18.65
C ILE A 69 -2.58 23.76 17.21
N VAL A 70 -2.49 24.68 16.25
CA VAL A 70 -2.22 24.34 14.86
C VAL A 70 -0.80 23.78 14.80
N CYS A 71 -0.67 22.49 14.48
CA CYS A 71 0.63 21.89 14.20
C CYS A 71 0.94 22.13 12.72
N ARG A 72 1.93 23.00 12.46
CA ARG A 72 2.56 23.08 11.13
C ARG A 72 3.76 22.15 11.14
N THR A 73 3.55 20.90 10.78
CA THR A 73 4.66 19.97 10.63
C THR A 73 5.34 20.20 9.28
N GLY A 74 6.68 20.30 9.30
CA GLY A 74 7.49 20.33 8.09
C GLY A 74 7.49 18.96 7.39
N PRO A 75 8.32 18.75 6.35
CA PRO A 75 8.45 17.45 5.70
C PRO A 75 8.70 16.37 6.75
N GLN A 76 7.78 15.42 6.87
CA GLN A 76 7.94 14.28 7.75
C GLN A 76 8.89 13.28 7.09
N PRO A 77 9.78 12.63 7.85
CA PRO A 77 10.55 11.53 7.30
C PRO A 77 9.59 10.39 6.97
N GLU A 78 9.63 9.94 5.73
CA GLU A 78 8.77 8.89 5.18
C GLU A 78 9.63 7.75 4.62
N VAL A 79 9.09 6.54 4.65
CA VAL A 79 9.73 5.35 4.10
C VAL A 79 8.79 4.74 3.08
N MET A 80 9.23 4.69 1.84
CA MET A 80 8.52 3.98 0.78
C MET A 80 8.89 2.51 0.82
N VAL A 81 7.87 1.68 0.70
CA VAL A 81 8.00 0.24 0.79
C VAL A 81 7.20 -0.40 -0.32
N TRP A 82 7.73 -1.46 -0.91
CA TRP A 82 7.01 -2.32 -1.83
C TRP A 82 6.86 -3.71 -1.22
N SER A 83 5.74 -4.37 -1.48
CA SER A 83 5.53 -5.77 -1.15
C SER A 83 4.63 -6.42 -2.19
N ALA A 84 4.67 -7.75 -2.23
CA ALA A 84 3.67 -8.54 -2.92
C ALA A 84 3.17 -9.71 -2.07
N VAL A 85 1.98 -10.20 -2.38
CA VAL A 85 1.30 -11.27 -1.67
C VAL A 85 0.46 -12.09 -2.66
N SER A 86 0.51 -13.41 -2.53
CA SER A 86 -0.45 -14.32 -3.15
C SER A 86 -1.28 -14.99 -2.05
N PHE A 87 -2.25 -15.82 -2.43
CA PHE A 87 -3.10 -16.50 -1.44
C PHE A 87 -2.28 -17.34 -0.43
N ASP A 88 -1.33 -18.13 -0.93
CA ASP A 88 -0.55 -19.07 -0.11
C ASP A 88 0.82 -18.55 0.31
N CYS A 89 1.29 -17.44 -0.26
CA CYS A 89 2.66 -16.96 -0.02
C CYS A 89 2.76 -15.44 0.14
N TRP A 90 3.74 -15.01 0.93
CA TRP A 90 4.08 -13.59 1.11
C TRP A 90 5.46 -13.35 0.48
N ILE A 91 5.55 -12.36 -0.38
CA ILE A 91 6.80 -11.95 -1.02
C ILE A 91 7.47 -10.89 -0.14
N SER A 92 8.80 -10.94 -0.06
CA SER A 92 9.59 -10.07 0.81
C SER A 92 9.24 -8.59 0.68
N LEU A 93 9.19 -7.93 1.84
CA LEU A 93 8.99 -6.49 1.97
C LEU A 93 10.28 -5.74 1.60
N VAL A 94 10.24 -4.91 0.57
CA VAL A 94 11.40 -4.14 0.07
C VAL A 94 11.29 -2.68 0.49
N VAL A 95 12.25 -2.21 1.29
CA VAL A 95 12.37 -0.78 1.60
C VAL A 95 13.03 -0.07 0.43
N ILE A 96 12.31 0.83 -0.21
CA ILE A 96 12.82 1.64 -1.31
C ILE A 96 13.49 2.87 -0.73
N ARG A 97 14.80 2.98 -0.97
CA ARG A 97 15.58 4.15 -0.58
C ARG A 97 15.50 5.18 -1.71
N ASP A 98 14.99 6.37 -1.39
CA ASP A 98 14.71 7.47 -2.33
C ASP A 98 13.51 7.22 -3.28
N LEU A 99 13.44 7.98 -4.38
CA LEU A 99 12.35 7.93 -5.36
C LEU A 99 12.34 6.59 -6.11
N LEU A 100 11.15 6.02 -6.27
CA LEU A 100 10.90 4.85 -7.10
C LEU A 100 10.77 5.32 -8.55
N THR A 101 11.74 4.94 -9.37
CA THR A 101 11.68 5.13 -10.82
C THR A 101 11.36 3.79 -11.48
N ALA A 102 10.84 3.81 -12.70
CA ALA A 102 10.57 2.58 -13.45
C ALA A 102 11.82 1.68 -13.57
N GLN A 103 13.00 2.29 -13.76
CA GLN A 103 14.25 1.54 -13.84
C GLN A 103 14.60 0.85 -12.52
N ARG A 104 14.47 1.55 -11.38
CA ARG A 104 14.67 0.95 -10.05
C ARG A 104 13.63 -0.13 -9.74
N PHE A 105 12.38 0.07 -10.15
CA PHE A 105 11.37 -0.99 -10.02
C PHE A 105 11.79 -2.26 -10.79
N ILE A 106 12.33 -2.11 -12.00
CA ILE A 106 12.82 -3.25 -12.77
C ILE A 106 14.04 -3.90 -12.10
N ASP A 107 15.04 -3.09 -11.74
CA ASP A 107 16.32 -3.61 -11.28
C ASP A 107 16.29 -4.11 -9.83
N ASP A 108 15.65 -3.36 -8.94
CA ASP A 108 15.68 -3.63 -7.49
C ASP A 108 14.53 -4.54 -7.04
N ILE A 109 13.37 -4.47 -7.71
CA ILE A 109 12.15 -5.19 -7.31
C ILE A 109 11.88 -6.36 -8.25
N LEU A 110 11.65 -6.11 -9.53
CA LEU A 110 11.26 -7.16 -10.47
C LEU A 110 12.35 -8.22 -10.64
N ARG A 111 13.58 -7.81 -10.97
CA ARG A 111 14.68 -8.72 -11.28
C ARG A 111 15.20 -9.47 -10.06
N ILE A 112 15.30 -8.80 -8.92
CA ILE A 112 15.96 -9.35 -7.74
C ILE A 112 14.98 -10.11 -6.84
N VAL A 113 13.72 -9.65 -6.74
CA VAL A 113 12.76 -10.18 -5.76
C VAL A 113 11.63 -10.94 -6.45
N LEU A 114 10.92 -10.30 -7.37
CA LEU A 114 9.67 -10.85 -7.88
C LEU A 114 9.87 -11.99 -8.89
N LEU A 115 10.78 -11.82 -9.86
CA LEU A 115 11.05 -12.83 -10.89
C LEU A 115 11.57 -14.14 -10.29
N PRO A 116 12.58 -14.16 -9.40
CA PRO A 116 13.02 -15.41 -8.80
C PRO A 116 11.90 -16.11 -8.02
N PHE A 117 11.03 -15.34 -7.38
CA PHE A 117 9.91 -15.87 -6.62
C PHE A 117 8.86 -16.51 -7.53
N ILE A 118 8.41 -15.82 -8.57
CA ILE A 118 7.43 -16.35 -9.53
C ILE A 118 7.98 -17.60 -10.23
N LEU A 119 9.26 -17.58 -10.63
CA LEU A 119 9.89 -18.73 -11.28
C LEU A 119 10.06 -19.94 -10.33
N GLN A 120 10.13 -19.72 -9.02
CA GLN A 120 10.21 -20.79 -8.02
C GLN A 120 8.86 -21.46 -7.75
N TYR A 121 7.76 -20.71 -7.85
CA TYR A 121 6.41 -21.22 -7.61
C TYR A 121 5.67 -21.44 -8.93
N LEU A 122 5.68 -22.69 -9.41
CA LEU A 122 4.95 -23.12 -10.60
C LEU A 122 3.47 -22.72 -10.49
N GLY A 123 3.04 -21.76 -11.31
CA GLY A 123 1.64 -21.33 -11.41
C GLY A 123 1.35 -19.91 -10.94
N LEU A 124 2.30 -19.20 -10.32
CA LEU A 124 2.06 -17.79 -9.99
C LEU A 124 2.11 -16.89 -11.24
N ILE A 125 1.17 -15.95 -11.32
CA ILE A 125 1.06 -14.95 -12.40
C ILE A 125 0.98 -13.55 -11.77
N PHE A 126 1.79 -12.63 -12.31
CA PHE A 126 1.88 -11.23 -11.90
C PHE A 126 1.37 -10.30 -13.00
#